data_AF-A0A352NS13-F1
#
_entry.id   AF-A0A352NS13-F1
#
_cell.length_a   1.000
_cell.length_b   1.000
_cell.length_c   1.000
_cell.angle_alpha   90.00
_cell.angle_beta   90.00
_cell.angle_gamma   90.00
#
_symmetry.space_group_name_H-M   'P 1'
#
loop_
_entity.id
_entity.type
_entity.pdbx_description
1 polymer ?
#
loop_
_entity_poly.entity_id
_entity_poly.type
_entity_poly.pdbx_seq_one_letter_code
_entity_poly.pdbx_strand_id
1 'polypeptide(L)'
;RPPDNPINALISFGNTLLYTKTIAAIYQTHLDQRISFLHEPSEGRFSLSLDVSEAFKPIIVYKTIFDLVNNRRLQVDKHFDKTVNYCLLNETGRKIFIEAFETRMETAFQHPRLKRKVTYRTAIKLDCYKLIKSIMEEREFTPFSAKEGM
;
A
#
# COMPACT_ATOMS: atom_id res chain seq x y z
N ARG A 1 16.90 8.79 1.32
CA ARG A 1 17.06 9.84 0.29
C ARG A 1 15.82 10.70 0.36
N PRO A 2 15.93 12.01 0.64
CA PRO A 2 14.75 12.87 0.62
C PRO A 2 14.15 12.85 -0.80
N PRO A 3 12.83 13.01 -0.94
CA PRO A 3 12.20 13.15 -2.24
C PRO A 3 12.79 14.36 -2.98
N ASP A 4 12.92 14.30 -4.32
CA ASP A 4 13.46 15.43 -5.10
C ASP A 4 12.35 16.28 -5.75
N ASN A 5 11.08 15.89 -5.58
CA ASN A 5 9.91 16.60 -6.09
C ASN A 5 8.63 16.22 -5.32
N PRO A 6 7.53 17.00 -5.45
CA PRO A 6 6.27 16.76 -4.76
C PRO A 6 5.67 15.36 -5.01
N ILE A 7 5.77 14.83 -6.22
CA ILE A 7 5.23 13.50 -6.56
C ILE A 7 5.99 12.40 -5.82
N ASN A 8 7.33 12.48 -5.79
CA ASN A 8 8.16 11.56 -5.02
C ASN A 8 7.87 11.64 -3.52
N ALA A 9 7.51 12.81 -3.01
CA ALA A 9 7.10 12.99 -1.62
C ALA A 9 5.79 12.24 -1.34
N LEU A 10 4.80 12.37 -2.24
CA LEU A 10 3.54 11.63 -2.14
C LEU A 10 3.73 10.11 -2.24
N ILE A 11 4.56 9.65 -3.18
CA ILE A 11 4.87 8.21 -3.35
C ILE A 11 5.52 7.66 -2.08
N SER A 12 6.53 8.36 -1.56
CA SER A 12 7.25 7.95 -0.34
C SER A 12 6.32 7.92 0.87
N PHE A 13 5.45 8.92 1.01
CA PHE A 13 4.47 9.00 2.09
C PHE A 13 3.42 7.89 1.99
N GLY A 14 2.81 7.71 0.80
CA GLY A 14 1.82 6.66 0.58
C GLY A 14 2.38 5.25 0.71
N ASN A 15 3.61 5.01 0.26
CA ASN A 15 4.30 3.73 0.47
C ASN A 15 4.50 3.46 1.96
N THR A 16 4.94 4.45 2.74
CA THR A 16 5.07 4.31 4.20
C THR A 16 3.75 3.89 4.84
N LEU A 17 2.64 4.55 4.48
CA LEU A 17 1.31 4.19 5.00
C LEU A 17 0.92 2.76 4.61
N LEU A 18 1.12 2.38 3.35
CA LEU A 18 0.82 1.03 2.86
C LEU A 18 1.64 -0.02 3.62
N TYR A 19 2.94 0.19 3.78
CA TYR A 19 3.82 -0.71 4.53
C TYR A 19 3.33 -0.90 5.96
N THR A 20 2.95 0.18 6.66
CA THR A 20 2.37 0.06 8.00
C THR A 20 1.10 -0.78 8.03
N LYS A 21 0.20 -0.63 7.05
CA LYS A 21 -1.01 -1.46 6.97
C LYS A 21 -0.71 -2.91 6.63
N THR A 22 0.28 -3.17 5.77
CA THR A 22 0.70 -4.52 5.41
C THR A 22 1.37 -5.23 6.58
N ILE A 23 2.23 -4.54 7.33
CA ILE A 23 2.81 -5.03 8.60
C ILE A 23 1.70 -5.47 9.56
N ALA A 24 0.69 -4.62 9.76
CA ALA A 24 -0.43 -4.93 10.64
C ALA A 24 -1.25 -6.13 10.14
N ALA A 25 -1.40 -6.30 8.82
CA ALA A 25 -2.07 -7.45 8.24
C ALA A 25 -1.27 -8.74 8.44
N ILE A 26 0.05 -8.72 8.23
CA ILE A 26 0.93 -9.87 8.40
C ILE A 26 0.95 -10.32 9.86
N TYR A 27 0.98 -9.39 10.83
CA TYR A 27 0.90 -9.70 12.27
C TYR A 27 -0.36 -10.47 12.67
N GLN A 28 -1.42 -10.45 11.86
CA GLN A 28 -2.63 -11.23 12.09
C GLN A 28 -2.59 -12.62 11.42
N THR A 29 -1.41 -13.07 11.01
CA THR A 29 -1.16 -14.35 10.34
C THR A 29 0.04 -15.06 10.97
N HIS A 30 0.36 -16.26 10.48
CA HIS A 30 1.49 -17.06 10.97
C HIS A 30 2.81 -16.79 10.22
N LEU A 31 2.85 -15.78 9.33
CA LEU A 31 4.05 -15.44 8.57
C LEU A 31 5.06 -14.66 9.43
N ASP A 32 6.35 -14.98 9.30
CA ASP A 32 7.43 -14.19 9.88
C ASP A 32 7.76 -13.01 8.97
N GLN A 33 7.64 -11.78 9.49
CA GLN A 33 7.85 -10.56 8.71
C GLN A 33 9.28 -10.34 8.23
N ARG A 34 10.26 -11.04 8.82
CA ARG A 34 11.67 -10.91 8.45
C ARG A 34 12.02 -11.69 7.19
N ILE A 35 11.19 -12.66 6.81
CA ILE A 35 11.45 -13.59 5.70
C ILE A 35 10.76 -13.05 4.44
N SER A 36 11.53 -12.42 3.56
CA SER A 36 11.11 -11.98 2.23
C SER A 36 11.69 -12.86 1.12
N PHE A 37 11.13 -12.71 -0.08
CA PHE A 37 11.50 -13.46 -1.28
C PHE A 37 12.03 -12.55 -2.39
N LEU A 38 11.49 -11.34 -2.53
CA LEU A 38 11.93 -10.36 -3.53
C LEU A 38 12.96 -9.38 -2.96
N HIS A 39 12.65 -8.75 -1.83
CA HIS A 39 13.59 -7.88 -1.15
C HIS A 39 14.58 -8.70 -0.31
N GLU A 40 15.83 -8.23 -0.20
CA GLU A 40 16.83 -8.89 0.64
C GLU A 40 16.37 -8.92 2.11
N PRO A 41 16.30 -10.11 2.74
CA PRO A 41 16.02 -10.22 4.16
C PRO A 41 17.11 -9.53 4.98
N SER A 42 16.72 -8.78 6.00
CA SER A 42 17.66 -8.15 6.94
C SER A 42 17.13 -8.35 8.35
N GLU A 43 18.01 -8.79 9.26
CA GLU A 43 17.70 -8.79 10.68
C GLU A 43 17.38 -7.35 11.11
N GLY A 44 16.19 -7.15 11.70
CA GLY A 44 15.69 -5.83 12.11
C GLY A 44 14.78 -5.10 11.11
N ARG A 45 14.47 -5.70 9.94
CA ARG A 45 13.49 -5.13 8.98
C ARG A 45 12.32 -6.06 8.74
N PHE A 46 11.14 -5.47 8.53
CA PHE A 46 9.93 -6.20 8.11
C PHE A 46 9.90 -6.36 6.59
N SER A 47 10.89 -7.06 6.03
CA SER A 47 11.09 -7.15 4.58
C SER A 47 9.91 -7.81 3.85
N LEU A 48 9.19 -8.75 4.46
CA LEU A 48 8.03 -9.38 3.83
C LEU A 48 6.90 -8.39 3.53
N SER A 49 6.77 -7.36 4.37
CA SER A 49 5.78 -6.31 4.14
C SER A 49 6.06 -5.50 2.88
N LEU A 50 7.32 -5.39 2.46
CA LEU A 50 7.71 -4.73 1.22
C LEU A 50 7.23 -5.56 0.02
N ASP A 51 7.52 -6.87 0.02
CA ASP A 51 7.11 -7.80 -1.03
C ASP A 51 5.60 -7.82 -1.22
N VAL A 52 4.84 -8.03 -0.14
CA VAL A 52 3.37 -8.10 -0.22
C VAL A 52 2.79 -6.76 -0.69
N SER A 53 3.39 -5.64 -0.30
CA SER A 53 2.89 -4.31 -0.67
C SER A 53 3.06 -3.98 -2.15
N GLU A 54 4.01 -4.60 -2.86
CA GLU A 54 4.26 -4.30 -4.29
C GLU A 54 2.99 -4.48 -5.13
N ALA A 55 2.23 -5.55 -4.90
CA ALA A 55 0.99 -5.84 -5.64
C ALA A 55 -0.10 -4.76 -5.42
N PHE A 56 -0.05 -4.03 -4.30
CA PHE A 56 -1.07 -3.07 -3.91
C PHE A 56 -0.68 -1.61 -4.20
N LYS A 57 0.60 -1.29 -4.41
CA LYS A 57 1.04 0.09 -4.71
C LYS A 57 0.28 0.73 -5.88
N PRO A 58 0.04 0.06 -7.02
CA PRO A 58 -0.67 0.69 -8.14
C PRO A 58 -2.11 1.08 -7.80
N ILE A 59 -2.85 0.19 -7.13
CA ILE A 59 -4.26 0.41 -6.86
C ILE A 59 -4.48 1.29 -5.63
N ILE A 60 -3.61 1.25 -4.63
CA ILE A 60 -3.73 2.01 -3.39
C ILE A 60 -2.99 3.33 -3.47
N VAL A 61 -1.67 3.30 -3.64
CA VAL A 61 -0.82 4.50 -3.53
C VAL A 61 -0.99 5.37 -4.77
N TYR A 62 -0.71 4.84 -5.96
CA TYR A 62 -0.70 5.64 -7.17
C TYR A 62 -2.09 6.14 -7.54
N LYS A 63 -3.13 5.30 -7.44
CA LYS A 63 -4.50 5.75 -7.69
C LYS A 63 -4.96 6.81 -6.70
N THR A 64 -4.55 6.75 -5.42
CA THR A 64 -4.83 7.84 -4.46
C THR A 64 -4.14 9.14 -4.88
N ILE A 65 -2.88 9.07 -5.28
CA ILE A 65 -2.12 10.24 -5.76
C ILE A 65 -2.81 10.85 -6.98
N PHE A 66 -3.10 10.05 -8.00
CA PHE A 66 -3.75 10.53 -9.22
C PHE A 66 -5.11 11.16 -8.93
N ASP A 67 -5.95 10.53 -8.11
CA ASP A 67 -7.27 11.08 -7.79
C ASP A 67 -7.17 12.39 -7.00
N LEU A 68 -6.21 12.52 -6.08
CA LEU A 68 -6.02 13.77 -5.32
C LEU A 68 -5.49 14.91 -6.19
N VAL A 69 -4.55 14.62 -7.09
CA VAL A 69 -3.93 15.62 -7.97
C VAL A 69 -4.89 16.03 -9.09
N ASN A 70 -5.53 15.07 -9.77
CA ASN A 70 -6.44 15.33 -10.88
C ASN A 70 -7.67 16.13 -10.44
N ASN A 71 -8.18 15.87 -9.23
CA ASN A 71 -9.30 16.61 -8.66
C ASN A 71 -8.86 17.87 -7.89
N ARG A 72 -7.59 18.28 -8.00
CA ARG A 72 -7.01 19.47 -7.34
C ARG A 72 -7.21 19.50 -5.82
N ARG A 73 -7.41 18.35 -5.18
CA ARG A 73 -7.49 18.20 -3.72
C ARG A 73 -6.12 18.39 -3.07
N LEU A 74 -5.06 18.00 -3.76
CA LEU A 74 -3.69 18.37 -3.42
C LEU A 74 -3.11 19.30 -4.49
N GLN A 75 -2.48 20.38 -4.03
CA GLN A 75 -1.89 21.44 -4.83
C GLN A 75 -0.53 21.81 -4.23
N VAL A 76 0.49 21.94 -5.08
CA VAL A 76 1.91 22.11 -4.67
C VAL A 76 2.11 23.35 -3.82
N ASP A 77 1.47 24.46 -4.18
CA ASP A 77 1.55 25.76 -3.52
C ASP A 77 0.95 25.77 -2.10
N LYS A 78 -0.05 24.92 -1.84
CA LYS A 78 -0.85 24.92 -0.60
C LYS A 78 -0.54 23.78 0.36
N HIS A 79 -0.11 22.62 -0.15
CA HIS A 79 -0.09 21.38 0.63
C HIS A 79 1.30 20.79 0.85
N PHE A 80 2.33 21.45 0.31
CA PHE A 80 3.72 21.04 0.44
C PHE A 80 4.53 22.13 1.11
N ASP A 81 5.56 21.72 1.84
CA ASP A 81 6.44 22.63 2.56
C ASP A 81 7.52 23.19 1.62
N LYS A 82 7.45 24.50 1.38
CA LYS A 82 8.37 25.22 0.49
C LYS A 82 9.80 25.25 1.03
N THR A 83 9.98 25.20 2.35
CA THR A 83 11.29 25.34 3.01
C THR A 83 12.20 24.14 2.76
N VAL A 84 11.61 23.01 2.42
CA VAL A 84 12.30 21.75 2.10
C VAL A 84 12.11 21.37 0.63
N ASN A 85 12.13 22.36 -0.27
CA ASN A 85 11.99 22.15 -1.72
C ASN A 85 10.72 21.38 -2.13
N TYR A 86 9.62 21.56 -1.39
CA TYR A 86 8.35 20.85 -1.60
C TYR A 86 8.44 19.33 -1.44
N CYS A 87 9.47 18.83 -0.76
CA CYS A 87 9.73 17.41 -0.61
C CYS A 87 8.95 16.77 0.55
N LEU A 88 8.20 17.56 1.32
CA LEU A 88 7.33 17.08 2.40
C LEU A 88 5.94 17.70 2.31
N LEU A 89 4.93 16.90 2.66
CA LEU A 89 3.57 17.39 2.88
C LEU A 89 3.51 18.20 4.18
N ASN A 90 2.83 19.34 4.13
CA ASN A 90 2.44 20.05 5.35
C ASN A 90 1.28 19.33 6.06
N GLU A 91 0.87 19.83 7.22
CA GLU A 91 -0.15 19.16 8.04
C GLU A 91 -1.49 18.97 7.29
N THR A 92 -1.95 20.00 6.59
CA THR A 92 -3.18 19.96 5.79
C THR A 92 -3.07 18.93 4.67
N GLY A 93 -1.95 18.94 3.93
CA GLY A 93 -1.67 17.97 2.87
C GLY A 93 -1.64 16.53 3.38
N ARG A 94 -1.02 16.29 4.54
CA ARG A 94 -1.01 14.96 5.20
C ARG A 94 -2.42 14.50 5.57
N LYS A 95 -3.24 15.38 6.16
CA LYS A 95 -4.63 15.06 6.54
C LYS A 95 -5.46 14.64 5.32
N ILE A 96 -5.41 15.44 4.24
CA ILE A 96 -6.11 15.15 2.98
C ILE A 96 -5.67 13.80 2.40
N PHE A 97 -4.36 13.54 2.39
CA PHE A 97 -3.82 12.30 1.85
C PHE A 97 -4.23 11.08 2.68
N ILE A 98 -4.08 11.14 4.01
CA ILE A 98 -4.43 10.05 4.93
C ILE A 98 -5.92 9.70 4.80
N GLU A 99 -6.80 10.70 4.78
CA GLU A 99 -8.25 10.47 4.65
C GLU A 99 -8.59 9.76 3.34
N ALA A 100 -8.04 10.21 2.22
CA ALA A 100 -8.25 9.58 0.91
C ALA A 100 -7.65 8.16 0.85
N PHE A 101 -6.47 7.96 1.46
CA PHE A 101 -5.81 6.67 1.55
C PHE A 101 -6.64 5.67 2.36
N GLU A 102 -7.11 6.03 3.56
CA GLU A 102 -7.93 5.14 4.39
C GLU A 102 -9.29 4.86 3.73
N THR A 103 -9.93 5.87 3.13
CA THR A 103 -11.16 5.67 2.34
C THR A 103 -10.94 4.66 1.23
N ARG A 104 -9.80 4.74 0.54
CA ARG A 104 -9.46 3.76 -0.48
C ARG A 104 -9.25 2.37 0.12
N MET A 105 -8.53 2.24 1.23
CA MET A 105 -8.32 0.95 1.89
C MET A 105 -9.63 0.24 2.27
N GLU A 106 -10.66 1.01 2.64
CA GLU A 106 -12.01 0.51 2.95
C GLU A 106 -12.92 0.33 1.73
N THR A 107 -12.49 0.73 0.53
CA THR A 107 -13.27 0.52 -0.69
C THR A 107 -13.45 -0.98 -0.93
N ALA A 108 -14.71 -1.40 -1.02
CA ALA A 108 -15.08 -2.79 -1.23
C ALA A 108 -15.24 -3.13 -2.72
N PHE A 109 -14.78 -4.32 -3.12
CA PHE A 109 -14.96 -4.87 -4.46
C PHE A 109 -15.46 -6.32 -4.37
N GLN A 110 -16.06 -6.82 -5.45
CA GLN A 110 -16.54 -8.20 -5.50
C GLN A 110 -15.35 -9.15 -5.70
N HIS A 111 -15.12 -10.06 -4.74
CA HIS A 111 -14.04 -11.03 -4.87
C HIS A 111 -14.48 -12.21 -5.77
N PRO A 112 -13.80 -12.51 -6.89
CA PRO A 112 -14.26 -13.47 -7.89
C PRO A 112 -14.41 -14.90 -7.31
N ARG A 113 -13.41 -15.37 -6.56
CA ARG A 113 -13.42 -16.72 -5.96
C ARG A 113 -14.30 -16.86 -4.71
N LEU A 114 -14.28 -15.86 -3.81
CA LEU A 114 -15.06 -15.91 -2.56
C LEU A 114 -16.55 -15.54 -2.74
N LYS A 115 -16.93 -15.00 -3.92
CA LYS A 115 -18.30 -14.59 -4.26
C LYS A 115 -18.93 -13.61 -3.24
N ARG A 116 -18.11 -12.78 -2.59
CA ARG A 116 -18.55 -11.75 -1.63
C ARG A 116 -17.73 -10.48 -1.78
N LYS A 117 -18.26 -9.37 -1.25
CA LYS A 117 -17.53 -8.11 -1.16
C LYS A 117 -16.41 -8.20 -0.13
N VAL A 118 -15.22 -7.70 -0.49
CA VAL A 118 -14.08 -7.54 0.42
C VAL A 118 -13.44 -6.17 0.19
N THR A 119 -12.85 -5.60 1.24
CA THR A 119 -12.09 -4.35 1.14
C THR A 119 -10.66 -4.61 0.67
N TYR A 120 -9.96 -3.59 0.18
CA TYR A 120 -8.53 -3.73 -0.12
C TYR A 120 -7.70 -4.06 1.13
N ARG A 121 -8.09 -3.54 2.31
CA ARG A 121 -7.49 -3.98 3.59
C ARG A 121 -7.61 -5.49 3.78
N THR A 122 -8.78 -6.04 3.51
CA THR A 122 -9.00 -7.49 3.58
C THR A 122 -8.19 -8.24 2.51
N ALA A 123 -8.08 -7.68 1.31
CA ALA A 123 -7.34 -8.27 0.21
C ALA A 123 -5.84 -8.47 0.53
N ILE A 124 -5.20 -7.52 1.23
CA ILE A 124 -3.81 -7.68 1.71
C ILE A 124 -3.67 -8.92 2.60
N LYS A 125 -4.62 -9.11 3.54
CA LYS A 125 -4.63 -10.29 4.41
C LYS A 125 -4.88 -11.59 3.62
N LEU A 126 -5.73 -11.54 2.60
CA LEU A 126 -5.96 -12.69 1.71
C LEU A 126 -4.71 -13.07 0.93
N ASP A 127 -3.92 -12.10 0.46
CA ASP A 127 -2.63 -12.37 -0.19
C ASP A 127 -1.64 -13.04 0.76
N CYS A 128 -1.61 -12.64 2.03
CA CYS A 128 -0.83 -13.35 3.06
C CYS A 128 -1.27 -14.81 3.19
N TYR A 129 -2.58 -15.10 3.18
CA TYR A 129 -3.07 -16.48 3.21
C TYR A 129 -2.74 -17.28 1.95
N LYS A 130 -2.72 -16.65 0.77
CA LYS A 130 -2.26 -17.31 -0.46
C LYS A 130 -0.80 -17.72 -0.33
N LEU A 131 0.04 -16.85 0.24
CA LEU A 131 1.46 -17.15 0.48
C LEU A 131 1.63 -18.31 1.47
N ILE A 132 0.87 -18.32 2.57
CA ILE A 132 0.86 -19.45 3.52
C ILE A 132 0.52 -20.77 2.81
N LYS A 133 -0.53 -20.77 1.98
CA LYS A 133 -0.90 -21.97 1.20
C LYS A 133 0.15 -22.38 0.19
N SER A 134 0.88 -21.42 -0.38
CA SER A 134 1.98 -21.74 -1.28
C SER A 134 3.12 -22.45 -0.56
N ILE A 135 3.47 -21.98 0.65
CA ILE A 135 4.52 -22.57 1.48
C ILE A 135 4.11 -23.93 2.05
N MET A 136 2.86 -24.06 2.52
CA MET A 136 2.40 -25.25 3.27
C MET A 136 1.75 -26.33 2.40
N GLU A 137 1.13 -25.95 1.28
CA GLU A 137 0.32 -26.84 0.44
C GLU A 137 0.85 -26.92 -1.01
N GLU A 138 2.04 -26.35 -1.29
CA GLU A 138 2.65 -26.28 -2.63
C GLU A 138 1.72 -25.70 -3.71
N ARG A 139 0.76 -24.85 -3.31
CA ARG A 139 -0.11 -24.16 -4.27
C ARG A 139 0.63 -23.03 -4.95
N GLU A 140 0.35 -22.80 -6.22
CA GLU A 140 0.87 -21.64 -6.94
C GLU A 140 0.41 -20.33 -6.27
N PHE A 141 1.37 -19.46 -5.96
CA PHE A 141 1.09 -18.14 -5.40
C PHE A 141 0.77 -17.13 -6.52
N THR A 142 -0.49 -16.70 -6.58
CA THR A 142 -0.91 -15.60 -7.46
C THR A 142 -1.14 -14.32 -6.63
N PRO A 143 -0.30 -13.28 -6.78
CA PRO A 143 -0.48 -12.03 -6.04
C PRO A 143 -1.78 -11.34 -6.44
N PHE A 144 -2.21 -10.38 -5.63
CA PHE A 144 -3.37 -9.56 -5.92
C PHE A 144 -3.23 -8.87 -7.29
N SER A 145 -4.29 -8.94 -8.09
CA SER A 145 -4.41 -8.21 -9.34
C SER A 145 -5.79 -7.56 -9.42
N ALA A 146 -5.81 -6.25 -9.59
CA ALA A 146 -7.06 -5.51 -9.77
C ALA A 146 -7.81 -5.90 -11.07
N LYS A 147 -7.13 -6.54 -12.03
CA LYS A 147 -7.73 -7.02 -13.28
C LYS A 147 -8.56 -8.29 -13.11
N GLU A 148 -8.33 -9.07 -12.05
CA GLU A 148 -9.07 -10.32 -11.82
C GLU A 148 -10.48 -10.08 -11.24
N GLY A 149 -10.80 -8.84 -10.84
CA GLY A 149 -12.08 -8.45 -10.24
C GLY A 149 -12.80 -7.32 -10.99
N MET A 150 -12.41 -7.04 -12.24
CA MET A 150 -13.16 -6.25 -13.21
C MET A 150 -13.82 -7.17 -14.24
#